data_AF-A0A938VJR7-F1
#
_entry.id   AF-A0A938VJR7-F1
#
_cell.length_a   1.000
_cell.length_b   1.000
_cell.length_c   1.000
_cell.angle_alpha   90.00
_cell.angle_beta   90.00
_cell.angle_gamma   90.00
#
_symmetry.space_group_name_H-M   'P 1'
#
loop_
_entity.id
_entity.type
_entity.pdbx_description
1 polymer ?
#
loop_
_entity_poly.entity_id
_entity_poly.type
_entity_poly.pdbx_seq_one_letter_code
_entity_poly.pdbx_strand_id
1 'polypeptide(L)' 'MSEEYVYIMPLKDSVNLGFFHGANLNDPKGLLEGTGAKMRHVKIRLLTDIKNAEITALIRAAIRERKTALKL' A
#
# COMPACT_ATOMS: atom_id res chain seq x y z
N MET A 1 6.05 -0.55 -15.77
CA MET A 1 5.52 -0.53 -14.39
C MET A 1 6.01 -1.74 -13.57
N SER A 2 7.24 -2.23 -13.76
CA SER A 2 7.69 -3.45 -13.07
C SER A 2 8.35 -3.21 -11.72
N GLU A 3 8.74 -1.97 -11.37
CA GLU A 3 9.49 -1.64 -10.15
C GLU A 3 8.71 -0.78 -9.14
N GLU A 4 7.53 -0.32 -9.52
CA GLU A 4 6.70 0.53 -8.67
C GLU A 4 6.09 -0.30 -7.53
N TYR A 5 6.10 0.24 -6.31
CA TYR A 5 5.62 -0.44 -5.10
C TYR A 5 4.37 0.25 -4.52
N VAL A 6 4.36 1.58 -4.49
CA VAL A 6 3.21 2.38 -4.05
C VAL A 6 2.92 3.54 -4.99
N TYR A 7 1.68 4.02 -4.94
CA TYR A 7 1.25 5.26 -5.60
C TYR A 7 0.36 6.07 -4.67
N ILE A 8 0.22 7.37 -4.97
CA ILE A 8 -0.67 8.27 -4.26
C ILE A 8 -1.75 8.72 -5.23
N MET A 9 -3.00 8.54 -4.87
CA MET A 9 -4.16 8.94 -5.66
C MET A 9 -5.08 9.84 -4.82
N PRO A 10 -5.08 11.16 -5.09
CA PRO A 10 -6.05 12.07 -4.49
C PRO A 10 -7.46 11.74 -4.95
N LEU A 11 -8.40 11.75 -4.01
CA LEU A 11 -9.85 11.64 -4.24
C LEU A 11 -10.52 12.87 -3.61
N LYS A 12 -11.84 13.01 -3.83
CA LYS A 12 -12.62 14.16 -3.36
C LYS A 12 -12.45 14.42 -1.85
N ASP A 13 -12.58 13.38 -1.04
CA ASP A 13 -12.63 13.49 0.43
C ASP A 13 -11.55 12.63 1.13
N SER A 14 -10.60 12.08 0.37
CA SER A 14 -9.56 11.18 0.90
C SER A 14 -8.38 11.06 -0.05
N VAL A 15 -7.28 10.50 0.42
CA VAL A 15 -6.17 10.06 -0.42
C VAL A 15 -6.04 8.54 -0.33
N ASN A 16 -5.98 7.88 -1.48
CA ASN A 16 -5.60 6.48 -1.53
C ASN A 16 -4.08 6.38 -1.60
N LEU A 17 -3.47 5.81 -0.56
CA LEU A 17 -2.13 5.24 -0.64
C LEU A 17 -2.27 3.83 -1.20
N GLY A 18 -2.01 3.68 -2.49
CA GLY A 18 -2.20 2.42 -3.19
C GLY A 18 -0.92 1.60 -3.31
N PHE A 19 -1.09 0.29 -3.41
CA PHE A 19 -0.04 -0.72 -3.48
C PHE A 19 -0.27 -1.57 -4.73
N PHE A 20 0.65 -1.54 -5.69
CA PHE A 20 0.51 -2.25 -6.96
C PHE A 20 0.37 -3.77 -6.78
N HIS A 21 1.08 -4.32 -5.79
CA HIS A 21 1.05 -5.73 -5.39
C HIS A 21 0.49 -5.92 -3.97
N GLY A 22 -0.43 -5.03 -3.57
CA GLY A 22 -1.01 -5.02 -2.23
C GLY A 22 -1.65 -6.34 -1.80
N ALA A 23 -2.21 -7.13 -2.72
CA ALA A 23 -2.81 -8.43 -2.41
C ALA A 23 -1.78 -9.48 -1.92
N ASN A 24 -0.48 -9.26 -2.16
CA ASN A 24 0.60 -10.14 -1.73
C ASN A 24 1.19 -9.72 -0.37
N LEU A 25 0.74 -8.60 0.21
CA LEU A 25 1.31 -8.07 1.45
C LEU A 25 0.65 -8.71 2.66
N ASN A 26 1.46 -9.05 3.67
CA ASN A 26 0.94 -9.43 4.97
C ASN A 26 0.37 -8.19 5.67
N ASP A 27 -0.92 -8.21 5.96
CA ASP A 27 -1.67 -7.12 6.57
C ASP A 27 -2.40 -7.62 7.83
N PRO A 28 -1.68 -7.85 8.94
CA PRO A 28 -2.27 -8.43 10.15
C PRO A 28 -3.27 -7.49 10.84
N LYS A 29 -3.31 -6.21 10.47
CA LYS A 29 -4.22 -5.20 11.02
C LYS A 29 -5.41 -4.90 10.11
N GLY A 30 -5.48 -5.52 8.92
CA GLY A 30 -6.60 -5.37 8.00
C GLY A 30 -6.80 -3.95 7.49
N LEU A 31 -5.71 -3.20 7.27
CA LEU A 31 -5.76 -1.83 6.77
C LEU A 31 -5.98 -1.73 5.26
N LEU A 32 -5.65 -2.79 4.51
CA LEU A 32 -5.71 -2.82 3.06
C LEU A 32 -7.15 -3.04 2.57
N GLU A 33 -7.66 -2.06 1.84
CA GLU A 33 -8.94 -2.09 1.14
C GLU A 33 -8.78 -2.47 -0.34
N GLY A 34 -9.86 -3.01 -0.91
CA GLY A 34 -10.01 -3.28 -2.35
C GLY A 34 -10.08 -4.78 -2.70
N THR A 35 -10.70 -5.08 -3.84
CA THR A 35 -10.96 -6.45 -4.31
C THR A 35 -10.25 -6.78 -5.63
N GLY A 36 -9.41 -5.88 -6.13
CA GLY A 36 -8.65 -6.10 -7.38
C GLY A 36 -7.73 -7.31 -7.29
N ALA A 37 -7.38 -7.92 -8.43
CA ALA A 37 -6.59 -9.15 -8.44
C ALA A 37 -5.21 -9.02 -7.77
N LYS A 38 -4.57 -7.85 -7.86
CA LYS A 38 -3.23 -7.59 -7.30
C LYS A 38 -3.16 -6.36 -6.41
N MET A 39 -3.98 -5.35 -6.70
CA MET A 39 -3.87 -4.04 -6.05
C MET A 39 -4.70 -3.95 -4.77
N ARG A 40 -4.15 -3.25 -3.78
CA ARG A 40 -4.87 -2.82 -2.56
C ARG A 40 -4.54 -1.37 -2.27
N HIS A 41 -5.27 -0.73 -1.37
CA HIS A 41 -4.97 0.63 -0.91
C HIS A 41 -5.32 0.82 0.56
N VAL A 42 -4.66 1.77 1.21
CA VAL A 42 -5.11 2.34 2.48
C VAL A 42 -5.75 3.69 2.17
N LYS A 43 -6.95 3.93 2.73
CA LYS A 43 -7.65 5.20 2.59
C LYS A 43 -7.25 6.14 3.73
N ILE A 44 -6.57 7.23 3.41
CA ILE A 44 -6.12 8.26 4.34
C ILE A 44 -7.11 9.42 4.31
N ARG A 45 -7.66 9.78 5.48
CA ARG A 45 -8.62 10.88 5.62
C ARG A 45 -8.09 12.00 6.51
N LEU A 46 -7.25 11.66 7.48
CA LEU A 46 -6.72 12.59 8.47
C LEU A 46 -5.19 12.52 8.50
N LEU A 47 -4.55 13.62 8.91
CA LEU A 47 -3.09 13.66 9.11
C LEU A 47 -2.61 12.67 10.18
N THR A 48 -3.47 12.35 11.14
CA THR A 48 -3.18 11.34 12.18
C THR A 48 -3.04 9.94 11.60
N ASP A 49 -3.74 9.63 10.51
CA ASP A 49 -3.66 8.32 9.85
C ASP A 49 -2.24 8.08 9.32
N ILE A 50 -1.56 9.13 8.86
CA ILE A 50 -0.19 9.08 8.30
C ILE A 50 0.84 8.69 9.38
N LYS A 51 0.58 9.02 10.65
CA LYS A 51 1.47 8.68 11.77
C LYS A 51 1.34 7.21 12.22
N ASN A 52 0.54 6.41 11.53
CA ASN A 52 0.35 5.00 11.84
C ASN A 52 1.58 4.16 11.42
N ALA A 53 2.22 3.53 12.40
CA ALA A 53 3.40 2.67 12.18
C ALA A 53 3.10 1.49 11.24
N GLU A 54 1.86 1.01 11.21
CA GLU A 54 1.42 -0.10 10.36
C GLU A 54 1.40 0.29 8.87
N ILE A 55 1.05 1.54 8.55
CA ILE A 55 1.16 2.05 7.17
C ILE A 55 2.63 2.07 6.73
N THR A 56 3.52 2.49 7.62
CA THR A 56 4.97 2.44 7.35
C THR A 56 5.44 1.01 7.14
N ALA A 57 4.93 0.05 7.93
CA ALA A 57 5.25 -1.36 7.79
C ALA A 57 4.78 -1.93 6.43
N LEU A 58 3.58 -1.54 5.97
CA LEU A 58 3.05 -1.91 4.66
C LEU A 58 3.90 -1.37 3.51
N ILE A 59 4.35 -0.11 3.58
CA ILE A 59 5.26 0.46 2.56
C ILE A 59 6.58 -0.33 2.51
N ARG A 60 7.16 -0.64 3.68
CA ARG A 60 8.38 -1.48 3.75
C ARG A 60 8.15 -2.88 3.20
N ALA A 61 6.98 -3.47 3.44
CA ALA A 61 6.61 -4.76 2.89
C ALA A 61 6.49 -4.72 1.36
N ALA A 62 5.89 -3.67 0.80
CA ALA A 62 5.77 -3.47 -0.65
C ALA A 62 7.13 -3.33 -1.33
N ILE A 63 8.06 -2.59 -0.71
CA ILE A 63 9.45 -2.49 -1.22
C ILE A 63 10.12 -3.86 -1.20
N ARG A 64 9.98 -4.64 -0.11
CA ARG A 64 10.55 -5.99 -0.03
C ARG A 64 9.95 -6.92 -1.07
N GLU A 65 8.63 -6.92 -1.22
CA GLU A 65 7.93 -7.72 -2.24
C GLU A 65 8.49 -7.44 -3.63
N ARG A 66 8.61 -6.15 -3.99
CA ARG A 66 9.08 -5.75 -5.31
C ARG A 66 10.53 -6.15 -5.56
N LYS A 67 11.40 -5.99 -4.55
CA LYS A 67 12.81 -6.43 -4.61
C LYS A 67 12.92 -7.94 -4.80
N THR A 68 12.20 -8.72 -3.98
CA THR A 68 12.19 -10.19 -4.08
C THR A 68 11.67 -10.65 -5.43
N ALA A 69 10.57 -10.06 -5.92
CA ALA A 69 9.96 -10.46 -7.19
C ALA A 69 10.81 -10.08 -8.42
N LEU A 70 11.65 -9.03 -8.32
CA LEU A 70 12.56 -8.62 -9.40
C LEU A 70 13.98 -9.15 -9.26
N LYS A 71 14.32 -9.77 -8.13
CA LYS A 71 15.69 -10.19 -7.79
C LYS A 71 16.67 -9.00 -7.74
N LEU A 72 16.22 -7.88 -7.16
CA LEU A 72 17.02 -6.67 -6.89
C LEU A 72 17.70 -6.72 -5.52
#